data_AF-A0A8J5N562-F1
#
_entry.id   AF-A0A8J5N562-F1
#
_cell.length_a   1.000
_cell.length_b   1.000
_cell.length_c   1.000
_cell.angle_alpha   90.00
_cell.angle_beta   90.00
_cell.angle_gamma   90.00
#
_symmetry.space_group_name_H-M   'P 1'
#
loop_
_entity.id
_entity.type
_entity.pdbx_description
1 polymer ?
#
loop_
_entity_poly.entity_id
_entity_poly.type
_entity_poly.pdbx_seq_one_letter_code
_entity_poly.pdbx_strand_id
1 'polypeptide(L)'
;MEKINRDNGCLFVIRGSHKGVLEQHDYPDWENGVNKMYHGVRGYDGVPKTMLSMEKGDTVFFHPILLHGSGANRTQYYRKAISCHFASSECDYIDVKGTTQENIAKEVEEIAVTKGIEGLNFKDIWKFRSRLVRGVEINL
;
A
#
# COMPACT_ATOMS: atom_id res chain seq x y z
N MET A 1 2.07 11.23 13.01
CA MET A 1 1.35 11.79 14.19
C MET A 1 2.31 12.23 15.31
N GLU A 2 3.61 12.19 15.04
CA GLU A 2 4.74 12.49 15.92
C GLU A 2 5.91 12.83 14.98
N LYS A 3 7.08 13.17 15.51
CA LYS A 3 8.29 13.34 14.70
C LYS A 3 8.76 11.98 14.17
N ILE A 4 9.02 11.90 12.88
CA ILE A 4 9.45 10.66 12.19
C ILE A 4 10.77 10.95 11.47
N ASN A 5 11.78 10.12 11.71
CA ASN A 5 13.12 10.26 11.16
C ASN A 5 13.69 8.89 10.79
N ARG A 6 14.96 8.86 10.37
CA ARG A 6 15.62 7.60 9.98
C ARG A 6 15.67 6.57 11.11
N ASP A 7 15.84 7.00 12.35
CA ASP A 7 16.04 6.12 13.50
C ASP A 7 14.75 5.39 13.90
N ASN A 8 13.60 6.08 13.81
CA ASN A 8 12.29 5.49 14.12
C ASN A 8 11.54 4.95 12.89
N GLY A 9 12.22 4.81 11.76
CA GLY A 9 11.69 4.12 10.58
C GLY A 9 10.81 5.00 9.68
N CYS A 10 11.33 6.15 9.24
CA CYS A 10 10.63 6.98 8.25
C CYS A 10 10.39 6.25 6.93
N LEU A 11 9.43 6.75 6.15
CA LEU A 11 9.25 6.30 4.77
C LEU A 11 10.52 6.60 3.96
N PHE A 12 10.77 5.76 2.98
CA PHE A 12 11.70 6.02 1.90
C PHE A 12 11.00 5.82 0.56
N VAL A 13 11.49 6.51 -0.46
CA VAL A 13 10.96 6.41 -1.83
C VAL A 13 12.08 6.30 -2.85
N ILE A 14 11.78 5.67 -3.99
CA ILE A 14 12.64 5.70 -5.17
C ILE A 14 12.13 6.80 -6.09
N ARG A 15 12.88 7.91 -6.17
CA ARG A 15 12.45 9.10 -6.91
C ARG A 15 12.23 8.77 -8.39
N GLY A 16 11.07 9.16 -8.91
CA GLY A 16 10.73 8.99 -10.32
C GLY A 16 10.15 7.62 -10.69
N SER A 17 10.14 6.62 -9.80
CA SER A 17 9.65 5.27 -10.15
C SER A 17 8.16 5.24 -10.52
N HIS A 18 7.37 6.23 -10.08
CA HIS A 18 5.97 6.37 -10.47
C HIS A 18 5.74 6.58 -11.98
N LYS A 19 6.80 6.91 -12.74
CA LYS A 19 6.77 7.01 -14.21
C LYS A 19 7.00 5.67 -14.91
N GLY A 20 7.34 4.63 -14.14
CA GLY A 20 7.50 3.27 -14.64
C GLY A 20 6.16 2.53 -14.71
N VAL A 21 6.24 1.21 -14.65
CA VAL A 21 5.07 0.31 -14.68
C VAL A 21 4.75 -0.20 -13.28
N LEU A 22 3.59 -0.83 -13.14
CA LEU A 22 3.29 -1.62 -11.95
C LEU A 22 4.21 -2.84 -11.93
N GLU A 23 5.17 -2.83 -11.01
CA GLU A 23 6.09 -3.95 -10.81
C GLU A 23 5.40 -5.15 -10.18
N GLN A 24 5.92 -6.35 -10.43
CA GLN A 24 5.45 -7.55 -9.74
C GLN A 24 5.79 -7.47 -8.25
N HIS A 25 4.79 -7.76 -7.42
CA HIS A 25 4.88 -7.79 -5.99
C HIS A 25 4.75 -9.24 -5.52
N ASP A 26 5.78 -9.74 -4.83
CA ASP A 26 5.79 -11.08 -4.26
C ASP A 26 6.13 -11.01 -2.77
N TYR A 27 5.87 -12.10 -2.05
CA TYR A 27 6.34 -12.23 -0.69
C TYR A 27 7.88 -12.26 -0.66
N PRO A 28 8.52 -11.45 0.19
CA PRO A 28 9.95 -11.52 0.40
C PRO A 28 10.37 -12.88 0.96
N ASP A 29 11.50 -13.42 0.49
CA ASP A 29 12.10 -14.65 1.00
C ASP A 29 12.90 -14.34 2.30
N TRP A 30 12.21 -13.96 3.38
CA TRP A 30 12.86 -13.65 4.67
C TRP A 30 12.83 -14.88 5.60
N GLU A 31 13.94 -15.14 6.30
CA GLU A 31 14.14 -16.36 7.12
C GLU A 31 13.05 -16.57 8.20
N ASN A 32 12.43 -15.51 8.70
CA ASN A 32 11.39 -15.56 9.74
C ASN A 32 9.96 -15.37 9.20
N GLY A 33 9.79 -15.47 7.88
CA GLY A 33 8.54 -15.14 7.21
C GLY A 33 8.26 -13.64 7.19
N VAL A 34 7.16 -13.28 6.54
CA VAL A 34 6.73 -11.90 6.37
C VAL A 34 5.25 -11.81 6.75
N ASN A 35 4.84 -10.72 7.39
CA ASN A 35 3.43 -10.50 7.70
C ASN A 35 2.59 -10.61 6.41
N LYS A 36 1.40 -11.23 6.50
CA LYS A 36 0.43 -11.20 5.41
C LYS A 36 0.23 -9.77 4.92
N MET A 37 0.02 -9.59 3.61
CA MET A 37 -0.04 -8.29 2.92
C MET A 37 1.27 -7.49 2.85
N TYR A 38 2.41 -8.05 3.27
CA TYR A 38 3.70 -7.38 3.15
C TYR A 38 4.46 -7.90 1.92
N HIS A 39 4.06 -7.41 0.75
CA HIS A 39 4.68 -7.76 -0.52
C HIS A 39 5.82 -6.79 -0.84
N GLY A 40 6.85 -7.28 -1.52
CA GLY A 40 8.01 -6.50 -1.93
C GLY A 40 8.26 -6.59 -3.43
N VAL A 41 9.00 -5.61 -3.95
CA VAL A 41 9.50 -5.61 -5.33
C VAL A 41 10.98 -6.01 -5.31
N ARG A 42 11.35 -7.01 -6.12
CA ARG A 42 12.74 -7.51 -6.22
C ARG A 42 13.58 -6.62 -7.15
N GLY A 43 14.90 -6.60 -6.95
CA GLY A 43 15.83 -5.92 -7.86
C GLY A 43 16.09 -4.43 -7.58
N TYR A 44 15.46 -3.85 -6.54
CA TYR A 44 15.61 -2.43 -6.19
C TYR A 44 16.44 -2.19 -4.91
N ASP A 45 17.12 -3.22 -4.39
CA ASP A 45 17.88 -3.12 -3.13
C ASP A 45 19.03 -2.12 -3.22
N GLY A 46 19.77 -2.11 -4.33
CA GLY A 46 20.91 -1.21 -4.58
C GLY A 46 20.53 0.18 -5.08
N VAL A 47 19.24 0.46 -5.31
CA VAL A 47 18.80 1.74 -5.87
C VAL A 47 18.82 2.83 -4.78
N PRO A 48 19.34 4.04 -5.07
CA PRO A 48 19.33 5.14 -4.12
C PRO A 48 17.91 5.50 -3.66
N LYS A 49 17.74 5.54 -2.33
CA LYS A 49 16.46 5.82 -1.68
C LYS A 49 16.48 7.24 -1.09
N THR A 50 15.38 7.98 -1.26
CA THR A 50 15.18 9.26 -0.58
C THR A 50 14.38 9.04 0.68
N MET A 51 14.98 9.35 1.83
CA MET A 51 14.34 9.22 3.15
C MET A 51 13.45 10.44 3.41
N LEU A 52 12.23 10.22 3.87
CA LEU A 52 11.23 11.25 4.13
C LEU A 52 11.08 11.45 5.64
N SER A 53 12.00 12.22 6.24
CA SER A 53 11.83 12.67 7.63
C SER A 53 10.75 13.75 7.69
N MET A 54 9.89 13.66 8.70
CA MET A 54 8.66 14.45 8.79
C MET A 54 8.44 14.87 10.25
N GLU A 55 8.03 16.11 10.46
CA GLU A 55 7.59 16.59 11.76
C GLU A 55 6.11 16.23 12.02
N LYS A 56 5.66 16.43 13.26
CA LYS A 56 4.26 16.18 13.61
C LYS A 56 3.35 17.11 12.81
N GLY A 57 2.50 16.54 11.97
CA GLY A 57 1.52 17.27 11.17
C GLY A 57 1.88 17.33 9.69
N ASP A 58 3.14 17.06 9.35
CA ASP A 58 3.56 16.95 7.95
C ASP A 58 2.79 15.82 7.25
N THR A 59 2.50 16.04 5.96
CA THR A 59 1.80 15.09 5.11
C THR A 59 2.55 14.94 3.80
N VAL A 60 2.75 13.69 3.35
CA VAL A 60 3.31 13.39 2.04
C VAL A 60 2.21 12.84 1.14
N PHE A 61 2.17 13.33 -0.10
CA PHE A 61 1.31 12.81 -1.16
C PHE A 61 2.19 12.13 -2.21
N PHE A 62 1.81 10.93 -2.64
CA PHE A 62 2.53 10.22 -3.69
C PHE A 62 1.62 9.32 -4.51
N HIS A 63 2.07 9.03 -5.73
CA HIS A 63 1.36 8.23 -6.74
C HIS A 63 1.38 6.73 -6.38
N PRO A 64 0.34 5.92 -6.72
CA PRO A 64 0.28 4.49 -6.37
C PRO A 64 1.44 3.63 -6.90
N ILE A 65 2.05 4.01 -8.03
CA ILE A 65 3.19 3.31 -8.64
C ILE A 65 4.54 3.75 -8.02
N LEU A 66 4.57 4.75 -7.15
CA LEU A 66 5.82 5.14 -6.48
C LEU A 66 6.28 4.00 -5.56
N LEU A 67 7.47 3.46 -5.84
CA LEU A 67 8.11 2.46 -5.02
C LEU A 67 8.53 3.12 -3.71
N HIS A 68 8.01 2.59 -2.62
CA HIS A 68 8.19 3.13 -1.28
C HIS A 68 8.22 2.00 -0.26
N GLY A 69 8.80 2.29 0.90
CA GLY A 69 8.83 1.37 2.03
C GLY A 69 9.13 2.10 3.32
N SER A 70 9.02 1.41 4.46
CA SER A 70 9.39 1.96 5.76
C SER A 70 10.76 1.45 6.18
N GLY A 71 11.61 2.34 6.71
CA GLY A 71 12.83 1.91 7.38
C GLY A 71 12.52 1.11 8.65
N ALA A 72 13.47 0.30 9.10
CA ALA A 72 13.37 -0.39 10.38
C ALA A 72 13.35 0.64 11.53
N ASN A 73 12.40 0.50 12.45
CA ASN A 73 12.38 1.28 13.67
C ASN A 73 13.39 0.70 14.66
N ARG A 74 14.45 1.46 14.97
CA ARG A 74 15.54 1.05 15.87
C ARG A 74 15.41 1.64 17.28
N THR A 75 14.30 2.32 17.55
CA THR A 75 14.01 2.93 18.84
C THR A 75 13.20 1.98 19.74
N GLN A 76 13.01 2.36 21.00
CA GLN A 76 12.25 1.59 21.99
C GLN A 76 10.73 1.88 21.97
N TYR A 77 10.25 2.71 21.05
CA TYR A 77 8.86 3.18 21.02
C TYR A 77 8.18 2.90 19.68
N TYR A 78 6.86 2.77 19.69
CA TYR A 78 6.06 2.56 18.48
C TYR A 78 5.81 3.87 17.72
N ARG A 79 6.20 3.89 16.44
CA ARG A 79 5.99 5.02 15.52
C ARG A 79 4.57 5.01 14.94
N LYS A 80 3.85 6.14 15.01
CA LYS A 80 2.46 6.28 14.52
C LYS A 80 2.33 7.14 13.27
N ALA A 81 1.61 6.62 12.28
CA ALA A 81 1.11 7.36 11.13
C ALA A 81 -0.29 6.88 10.74
N ILE A 82 -0.99 7.74 9.98
CA ILE A 82 -2.26 7.44 9.34
C ILE A 82 -2.09 7.64 7.83
N SER A 83 -2.73 6.81 7.03
CA SER A 83 -2.73 6.92 5.57
C SER A 83 -4.13 6.73 5.02
N CYS A 84 -4.38 7.32 3.85
CA CYS A 84 -5.59 7.15 3.07
C CYS A 84 -5.21 7.13 1.58
N HIS A 85 -5.86 6.26 0.81
CA HIS A 85 -5.75 6.26 -0.65
C HIS A 85 -7.04 6.85 -1.21
N PHE A 86 -6.89 7.87 -2.06
CA PHE A 86 -8.00 8.51 -2.75
C PHE A 86 -7.97 8.13 -4.23
N ALA A 87 -9.16 7.99 -4.82
CA ALA A 87 -9.37 7.80 -6.25
C ALA A 87 -10.49 8.74 -6.73
N SER A 88 -10.48 9.10 -8.01
CA SER A 88 -11.63 9.76 -8.62
C SER A 88 -12.83 8.82 -8.58
N SER A 89 -14.04 9.35 -8.36
CA SER A 89 -15.26 8.54 -8.44
C SER A 89 -15.55 8.03 -9.86
N GLU A 90 -14.87 8.59 -10.87
CA GLU A 90 -14.92 8.16 -12.28
C GLU A 90 -14.05 6.93 -12.58
N CYS A 91 -13.21 6.49 -11.64
CA CYS A 91 -12.37 5.31 -11.86
C CYS A 91 -13.20 4.02 -11.99
N ASP A 92 -12.59 2.99 -12.58
CA ASP A 92 -13.21 1.68 -12.79
C ASP A 92 -12.59 0.59 -11.92
N TYR A 93 -13.40 -0.42 -11.62
CA TYR A 93 -12.92 -1.71 -11.14
C TYR A 93 -12.49 -2.57 -12.33
N ILE A 94 -11.23 -2.99 -12.34
CA ILE A 94 -10.68 -3.88 -13.36
C ILE A 94 -10.75 -5.35 -12.91
N ASP A 95 -10.89 -6.26 -13.86
CA ASP A 95 -10.64 -7.69 -13.60
C ASP A 95 -9.13 -7.92 -13.55
N VAL A 96 -8.68 -8.56 -12.46
CA VAL A 96 -7.26 -8.83 -12.21
C VAL A 96 -6.91 -10.31 -12.42
N LYS A 97 -7.87 -11.15 -12.83
CA LYS A 97 -7.62 -12.55 -13.15
C LYS A 97 -6.60 -12.69 -14.28
N GLY A 98 -5.58 -13.53 -14.09
CA GLY A 98 -4.48 -13.71 -15.05
C GLY A 98 -3.48 -12.55 -15.10
N THR A 99 -3.60 -11.56 -14.22
CA THR A 99 -2.64 -10.44 -14.10
C THR A 99 -1.69 -10.66 -12.92
N THR A 100 -0.68 -9.79 -12.79
CA THR A 100 0.22 -9.77 -11.62
C THR A 100 -0.51 -9.46 -10.30
N GLN A 101 -1.76 -8.96 -10.36
CA GLN A 101 -2.58 -8.62 -9.20
C GLN A 101 -3.58 -9.73 -8.82
N GLU A 102 -3.57 -10.90 -9.47
CA GLU A 102 -4.51 -11.99 -9.14
C GLU A 102 -4.34 -12.47 -7.68
N ASN A 103 -3.10 -12.53 -7.20
CA ASN A 103 -2.80 -13.01 -5.84
C ASN A 103 -3.41 -12.12 -4.76
N ILE A 104 -3.36 -10.79 -4.94
CA ILE A 104 -3.93 -9.86 -3.95
C ILE A 104 -5.46 -9.94 -3.93
N ALA A 105 -6.10 -10.24 -5.05
CA ALA A 105 -7.55 -10.44 -5.08
C ALA A 105 -7.97 -11.64 -4.24
N LYS A 106 -7.31 -12.79 -4.43
CA LYS A 106 -7.55 -14.00 -3.63
C LYS A 106 -7.32 -13.74 -2.14
N GLU A 107 -6.21 -13.07 -1.79
CA GLU A 107 -5.89 -12.79 -0.40
C GLU A 107 -6.93 -11.87 0.27
N VAL A 108 -7.46 -10.88 -0.46
CA VAL A 108 -8.51 -9.99 0.04
C VAL A 108 -9.84 -10.73 0.23
N GLU A 109 -10.21 -11.60 -0.71
CA GLU A 109 -11.41 -12.45 -0.61
C GLU A 109 -11.32 -13.41 0.58
N GLU A 110 -10.17 -14.08 0.77
CA GLU A 110 -9.92 -14.94 1.93
C GLU A 110 -10.05 -14.17 3.25
N ILE A 111 -9.50 -12.95 3.33
CA ILE A 111 -9.63 -12.10 4.53
C ILE A 111 -11.10 -11.72 4.78
N ALA A 112 -11.87 -11.43 3.74
CA ALA A 112 -13.29 -11.13 3.89
C ALA A 112 -14.05 -12.31 4.52
N VAL A 113 -13.79 -13.53 4.05
CA VAL A 113 -14.37 -14.77 4.60
C VAL A 113 -14.00 -14.94 6.08
N THR A 114 -12.73 -14.73 6.46
CA THR A 114 -12.32 -14.82 7.88
C THR A 114 -13.02 -13.80 8.80
N LYS A 115 -13.60 -12.74 8.23
CA LYS A 115 -14.36 -11.71 8.94
C LYS A 115 -15.88 -11.93 8.90
N GLY A 116 -16.33 -13.09 8.38
CA GLY A 116 -17.74 -13.43 8.26
C GLY A 116 -18.46 -12.75 7.08
N ILE A 117 -17.70 -12.25 6.09
CA ILE A 117 -18.25 -11.68 4.86
C ILE A 117 -18.05 -12.72 3.75
N GLU A 118 -19.11 -13.47 3.44
CA GLU A 118 -19.09 -14.53 2.44
C GLU A 118 -19.77 -14.09 1.13
N GLY A 119 -19.41 -14.73 0.02
CA GLY A 119 -20.07 -14.55 -1.27
C GLY A 119 -19.75 -13.24 -2.02
N LEU A 120 -18.85 -12.40 -1.50
CA LEU A 120 -18.37 -11.20 -2.18
C LEU A 120 -17.07 -11.49 -2.94
N ASN A 121 -16.99 -11.04 -4.19
CA ASN A 121 -15.74 -11.02 -4.94
C ASN A 121 -14.92 -9.75 -4.63
N PHE A 122 -13.69 -9.69 -5.13
CA PHE A 122 -12.77 -8.57 -4.93
C PHE A 122 -13.39 -7.20 -5.22
N LYS A 123 -14.13 -7.06 -6.33
CA LYS A 123 -14.81 -5.81 -6.70
C LYS A 123 -15.87 -5.43 -5.68
N ASP A 124 -16.71 -6.38 -5.27
CA ASP A 124 -17.77 -6.13 -4.30
C ASP A 124 -17.22 -5.71 -2.93
N ILE A 125 -16.10 -6.31 -2.51
CA ILE A 125 -15.40 -5.96 -1.26
C ILE A 125 -14.94 -4.49 -1.31
N TRP A 126 -14.33 -4.06 -2.42
CA TRP A 126 -13.88 -2.67 -2.54
C TRP A 126 -15.03 -1.67 -2.67
N LYS A 127 -16.11 -2.02 -3.37
CA LYS A 127 -17.34 -1.20 -3.41
C LYS A 127 -17.95 -1.03 -2.03
N PHE A 128 -18.03 -2.12 -1.25
CA PHE A 128 -18.56 -2.05 0.10
C PHE A 128 -17.69 -1.18 1.02
N ARG A 129 -16.38 -1.07 0.75
CA ARG A 129 -15.42 -0.29 1.54
C ARG A 129 -15.23 1.15 1.05
N SER A 130 -15.53 1.47 -0.20
CA SER A 130 -15.40 2.83 -0.75
C SER A 130 -16.42 3.76 -0.10
N ARG A 131 -16.05 5.03 0.08
CA ARG A 131 -16.93 6.07 0.64
C ARG A 131 -16.73 7.34 -0.17
N LEU A 132 -17.83 7.94 -0.62
CA LEU A 132 -17.81 9.27 -1.21
C LEU A 132 -17.33 10.28 -0.15
N VAL A 133 -16.15 10.85 -0.37
CA VAL A 133 -15.59 11.87 0.54
C VAL A 133 -16.05 13.27 0.13
N ARG A 134 -16.11 13.54 -1.19
CA ARG A 134 -16.51 14.83 -1.74
C ARG A 134 -16.93 14.68 -3.21
N GLY A 135 -17.90 15.47 -3.64
CA GLY A 135 -18.35 15.52 -5.04
C GLY A 135 -19.57 14.61 -5.27
N VAL A 136 -19.55 13.87 -6.38
CA VAL A 136 -20.64 12.96 -6.77
C VAL A 136 -20.07 11.55 -6.92
N GLU A 137 -20.83 10.57 -6.48
CA GLU A 137 -20.54 9.14 -6.68
C GLU A 137 -20.94 8.75 -8.11
N ILE A 138 -20.00 8.23 -8.89
CA ILE A 138 -20.18 7.94 -10.31
C ILE A 138 -20.03 6.44 -10.57
N ASN A 139 -18.85 5.87 -10.29
CA ASN A 139 -18.53 4.49 -10.62
C ASN A 139 -17.81 3.70 -9.51
N LEU A 140 -16.98 4.37 -8.69
CA LEU A 140 -16.41 3.83 -7.44
C LEU A 140 -17.25 4.16 -6.19
#